data_AF-A0A1F4JDE2-F1
#
_entry.id   AF-A0A1F4JDE2-F1
#
_cell.length_a   1.000
_cell.length_b   1.000
_cell.length_c   1.000
_cell.angle_alpha   90.00
_cell.angle_beta   90.00
_cell.angle_gamma   90.00
#
_symmetry.space_group_name_H-M   'P 1'
#
loop_
_entity.id
_entity.type
_entity.pdbx_description
1 polymer ?
#
loop_
_entity_poly.entity_id
_entity_poly.type
_entity_poly.pdbx_seq_one_letter_code
_entity_poly.pdbx_strand_id
1 'polypeptide(L)' 'MPQIVVLPHATLCPEGAVIDAPAGQTLCDALLGSDVEIEHACEKSCACTTCHVVIREGFNSLNEPQEKEEDLL' A
#
# COMPACT_ATOMS: atom_id res chain seq x y z
N MET A 1 -5.15 16.49 3.47
CA MET A 1 -5.06 15.03 3.22
C MET A 1 -3.60 14.72 3.02
N PRO A 2 -3.02 13.71 3.68
CA PRO A 2 -1.68 13.24 3.34
C PRO A 2 -1.61 12.79 1.88
N GLN A 3 -0.41 12.87 1.31
CA GLN A 3 -0.12 12.42 -0.05
C GLN A 3 0.66 11.11 -0.01
N ILE A 4 0.25 10.16 -0.85
CA ILE A 4 0.98 8.92 -1.11
C ILE A 4 1.66 9.07 -2.46
N VAL A 5 2.99 8.96 -2.46
CA VAL A 5 3.80 8.98 -3.70
C VAL A 5 4.13 7.54 -4.08
N VAL A 6 3.58 7.09 -5.20
CA VAL A 6 3.90 5.79 -5.82
C VAL A 6 5.08 6.01 -6.75
N LEU A 7 6.20 5.35 -6.47
CA LEU A 7 7.35 5.40 -7.37
C LEU A 7 7.06 4.63 -8.67
N PRO A 8 7.70 5.01 -9.79
CA PRO A 8 7.61 4.27 -11.05
C PRO A 8 7.80 2.77 -10.87
N HIS A 9 6.81 2.01 -11.34
CA HIS A 9 6.78 0.55 -11.30
C HIS A 9 6.46 0.01 -12.69
N ALA A 10 7.32 -0.87 -13.21
CA ALA A 10 7.33 -1.29 -14.62
C ALA A 10 5.98 -1.77 -15.19
N THR A 11 5.15 -2.42 -14.37
CA THR A 11 3.86 -2.98 -14.80
C THR A 11 2.66 -2.25 -14.19
N LEU A 12 2.66 -2.08 -12.87
CA LEU A 12 1.51 -1.55 -12.13
C LEU A 12 1.37 -0.02 -12.17
N CYS A 13 2.46 0.74 -12.33
CA CYS A 13 2.42 2.20 -12.31
C CYS A 13 3.65 2.80 -13.01
N PRO A 14 3.78 2.69 -14.35
CA PRO A 14 5.04 2.99 -15.06
C PRO A 14 5.55 4.42 -14.85
N GLU A 15 4.66 5.39 -14.76
CA GLU A 15 5.00 6.81 -14.57
C GLU A 15 5.05 7.22 -13.09
N GLY A 16 4.74 6.31 -12.17
CA GLY A 16 4.44 6.65 -10.79
C GLY A 16 3.11 7.41 -10.64
N ALA A 17 2.76 7.76 -9.42
CA ALA A 17 1.54 8.49 -9.12
C ALA A 17 1.66 9.31 -7.84
N VAL A 18 0.83 10.35 -7.72
CA VAL A 18 0.60 11.08 -6.47
C VAL A 18 -0.88 10.99 -6.15
N ILE A 19 -1.20 10.43 -4.99
CA ILE A 19 -2.56 10.11 -4.56
C ILE A 19 -2.86 10.88 -3.28
N ASP A 20 -3.96 11.65 -3.26
CA ASP A 20 -4.50 12.23 -2.03
C ASP A 20 -5.36 11.19 -1.31
N ALA A 21 -5.03 10.89 -0.06
CA ALA A 21 -5.78 9.93 0.75
C ALA A 21 -6.12 10.50 2.14
N PRO A 22 -7.33 10.28 2.70
CA PRO A 22 -7.63 10.60 4.08
C PRO A 22 -6.82 9.72 5.05
N ALA A 23 -6.48 10.30 6.21
CA ALA A 23 -5.86 9.54 7.30
C ALA A 23 -6.79 8.41 7.77
N GLY A 24 -6.23 7.22 8.00
CA GLY A 24 -6.96 6.02 8.42
C GLY A 24 -7.43 5.12 7.26
N GLN A 25 -7.32 5.56 6.00
CA GLN A 25 -7.49 4.67 4.86
C GLN A 25 -6.28 3.74 4.70
N THR A 26 -6.51 2.50 4.29
CA THR A 26 -5.40 1.56 4.00
C THR A 26 -4.69 1.93 2.70
N LEU A 27 -3.39 1.63 2.61
CA LEU A 27 -2.63 1.84 1.37
C LEU A 27 -3.20 1.00 0.22
N CYS A 28 -3.65 -0.23 0.49
CA CYS A 28 -4.25 -1.11 -0.51
C CYS A 28 -5.50 -0.46 -1.13
N ASP A 29 -6.41 0.10 -0.32
CA ASP A 29 -7.59 0.78 -0.84
C ASP A 29 -7.27 2.07 -1.60
N ALA A 30 -6.29 2.85 -1.12
CA ALA A 30 -5.89 4.09 -1.78
C ALA A 30 -5.27 3.84 -3.17
N LEU A 31 -4.43 2.80 -3.28
CA LEU A 31 -3.79 2.40 -4.54
C LEU A 31 -4.82 1.87 -5.54
N LEU A 32 -5.69 0.94 -5.11
CA LEU A 32 -6.74 0.39 -5.98
C LEU A 32 -7.74 1.45 -6.44
N GLY A 33 -8.10 2.40 -5.56
CA GLY A 33 -8.98 3.52 -5.92
C GLY A 33 -8.37 4.53 -6.89
N SER A 34 -7.06 4.41 -7.19
CA SER A 34 -6.30 5.28 -8.09
C SER A 34 -5.70 4.52 -9.27
N ASP A 35 -6.30 3.37 -9.64
CA ASP A 35 -5.90 2.52 -10.76
C ASP A 35 -4.48 1.91 -10.64
N VAL A 36 -3.91 1.85 -9.43
CA VAL A 36 -2.69 1.08 -9.16
C VAL A 36 -3.11 -0.31 -8.67
N GLU A 37 -3.27 -1.24 -9.62
CA GLU A 37 -3.81 -2.59 -9.43
C GLU A 37 -2.83 -3.55 -8.72
N ILE A 38 -2.48 -3.26 -7.47
CA ILE A 38 -1.72 -4.22 -6.65
C ILE A 38 -2.55 -5.48 -6.40
N GLU A 39 -1.90 -6.64 -6.38
CA GLU A 39 -2.59 -7.89 -6.07
C GLU A 39 -3.01 -7.92 -4.58
N HIS A 40 -4.12 -8.60 -4.32
CA HIS A 40 -4.70 -8.68 -2.97
C HIS A 40 -5.46 -10.01 -2.83
N ALA A 41 -4.76 -11.12 -3.08
CA ALA A 41 -5.32 -12.45 -3.22
C ALA A 41 -6.14 -12.94 -2.00
N CYS A 42 -5.77 -12.52 -0.78
CA CYS A 42 -6.53 -12.86 0.43
C CYS A 42 -7.72 -11.92 0.71
N GLU A 43 -8.11 -11.08 -0.26
CA GLU A 43 -9.20 -10.11 -0.13
C GLU A 43 -9.00 -9.17 1.08
N LYS A 44 -7.76 -8.71 1.28
CA LYS A 44 -7.36 -7.78 2.36
C LYS A 44 -7.54 -8.33 3.77
N SER A 45 -7.52 -9.65 3.93
CA SER A 45 -7.72 -10.35 5.22
C SER A 45 -6.43 -10.61 6.01
N CYS A 46 -5.31 -9.97 5.63
CA CYS A 46 -3.98 -10.20 6.21
C CYS A 46 -3.62 -11.71 6.25
N ALA A 47 -3.65 -12.37 5.08
CA ALA A 47 -3.43 -13.83 4.96
C ALA A 47 -2.66 -14.23 3.68
N CYS A 48 -2.01 -13.27 3.03
CA CYS A 48 -1.10 -13.47 1.90
C CYS A 48 -0.11 -12.30 1.86
N THR A 49 0.83 -12.32 0.92
CA THR A 49 1.86 -11.27 0.75
C THR A 49 1.73 -10.48 -0.56
N THR A 50 0.67 -10.72 -1.33
CA THR A 50 0.52 -10.16 -2.70
C THR A 50 0.33 -8.63 -2.74
N CYS A 51 -0.13 -8.03 -1.63
CA CYS A 51 -0.28 -6.57 -1.50
C CYS A 51 0.96 -5.86 -0.92
N HIS A 52 2.09 -6.58 -0.80
CA HIS A 52 3.29 -6.05 -0.17
C HIS A 52 3.81 -4.79 -0.90
N VAL A 53 4.11 -3.76 -0.10
CA VAL A 53 4.72 -2.50 -0.54
C VAL A 53 5.88 -2.14 0.39
N VAL A 54 6.81 -1.34 -0.10
CA VAL A 54 7.93 -0.83 0.70
C VAL A 54 7.75 0.66 0.95
N ILE A 55 7.61 1.04 2.22
CA ILE A 55 7.48 2.45 2.63
C ILE A 55 8.87 3.07 2.72
N ARG A 56 9.23 3.89 1.73
CA ARG A 56 10.54 4.57 1.70
C ARG A 56 10.59 5.83 2.55
N GLU A 57 9.47 6.53 2.64
CA GLU A 57 9.32 7.76 3.42
C GLU A 57 8.00 7.71 4.18
N GLY A 58 8.00 8.23 5.42
CA GLY A 58 6.79 8.29 6.24
C GLY A 58 6.45 7.02 7.04
N PHE A 59 7.28 5.97 7.01
CA PHE A 59 7.02 4.72 7.75
C PHE A 59 6.70 4.95 9.23
N ASN A 60 7.49 5.79 9.92
CA ASN A 60 7.30 6.11 11.34
C ASN A 60 5.99 6.86 11.66
N SER A 61 5.21 7.25 10.65
CA SER A 61 3.88 7.86 10.83
C SER A 61 2.73 6.85 10.78
N LEU A 62 3.02 5.59 10.41
CA LEU A 62 2.07 4.49 10.40
C LEU A 62 2.02 3.80 11.76
N ASN A 63 0.99 2.98 11.97
CA ASN A 63 0.93 2.10 13.13
C ASN A 63 2.00 1.01 13.01
N GLU A 64 2.43 0.48 14.15
CA GLU A 64 3.24 -0.74 14.17
C GLU A 64 2.49 -1.90 13.50
N PRO A 65 3.19 -2.80 12.79
CA PRO A 65 2.57 -3.97 12.20
C PRO A 65 1.97 -4.87 13.29
N GLN A 66 0.92 -5.60 12.93
CA GLN A 66 0.36 -6.61 13.83
C GLN A 66 1.23 -7.87 13.78
N GLU A 67 1.24 -8.69 14.83
CA GLU A 67 1.97 -9.98 14.87
C GLU A 67 1.68 -10.85 13.62
N LYS A 68 0.40 -10.90 13.21
CA LYS A 68 -0.02 -11.65 12.01
C LYS A 68 0.60 -11.11 10.72
N GLU A 69 0.84 -9.80 10.64
CA GLU A 69 1.51 -9.18 9.50
C GLU A 69 3.01 -9.49 9.53
N GLU A 70 3.64 -9.44 10.71
CA GLU A 70 5.05 -9.83 10.90
C GLU A 70 5.29 -11.30 10.52
N ASP A 71 4.36 -12.20 10.81
CA ASP A 71 4.45 -13.62 10.39
C ASP A 71 4.46 -13.82 8.87
N LEU A 72 3.95 -12.86 8.10
CA LEU A 72 3.84 -12.94 6.64
C LEU A 72 5.01 -12.25 5.91
N LEU A 73 5.73 -11.33 6.57
CA LEU A 73 6.78 -10.48 5.99
C LEU A 73 8.19 -11.06 6.23
#